data_AF-A0A1Y2AXV4-F1
#
_entry.id   AF-A0A1Y2AXV4-F1
#
_cell.length_a   1.000
_cell.length_b   1.000
_cell.length_c   1.000
_cell.angle_alpha   90.00
_cell.angle_beta   90.00
_cell.angle_gamma   90.00
#
_symmetry.space_group_name_H-M   'P 1'
#
loop_
_entity.id
_entity.type
_entity.pdbx_description
1 polymer ?
#
loop_
_entity_poly.entity_id
_entity_poly.type
_entity_poly.pdbx_seq_one_letter_code
_entity_poly.pdbx_strand_id
1 'polypeptide(L)'
;MRTDHSDGVLSVVRLTLWNIITSPVGIPQYVQGNYQRHLPFSTDADRPLGWSALCRAADSLVKEQSQHIVNIITSPVGIPQYVQGTSLPVAGTHTLCFDRENDLLVNCAEFIRICDPDIITGYNIQNFDFPYLLKRAATLKVQRFPFLNLETKAKDSRFSSKALGTRGNKAINIEGRLQVDVLQIMQRDHKLRSYTLNSVSAHFLGEQKEDIHHSIIADLQNGNDETRRRLAIYCLKDAYLPQRLLDKLMCIINYIEMARVTGVPFNYLLTRGQQIKVISQLYRKAKQQGLLIPNMNPEDIFLKTSVQKGMLPIILEDLIGARKKANADLKKETDPFKRAVLDGRQLALKVCDCVSYVIIKGTKDAVAYEKAEDPLYVLDMNIPIDTKYYLENQLANPLMCIFKPILGVKLSSLLAGDHVRTISVAAPTSMRGLMKFAVRTATCLGCRTPLPKDETAVCINCRPKMVDLYQKHLNNMTQLEEKYSRLWTQCQRCQGSLHQDVLCSAQDCPIFYIHKKVQKDLNDASKTMDRFVRV
;
A
#
# COMPACT_ATOMS: atom_id res chain seq x y z
N MET A 1 42.82 -2.06 -12.55
CA MET A 1 43.07 -0.65 -12.18
C MET A 1 42.74 0.25 -13.36
N ARG A 2 41.51 0.77 -13.36
CA ARG A 2 41.08 2.08 -13.89
C ARG A 2 39.67 2.24 -13.35
N THR A 3 39.60 2.90 -12.21
CA THR A 3 38.37 3.28 -11.50
C THR A 3 37.92 4.60 -12.11
N ASP A 4 37.03 4.56 -13.09
CA ASP A 4 36.24 5.73 -13.45
C ASP A 4 35.00 5.76 -12.55
N HIS A 5 35.10 6.58 -11.51
CA HIS A 5 33.96 7.06 -10.74
C HIS A 5 33.21 8.07 -11.62
N SER A 6 32.28 7.59 -12.44
CA SER A 6 31.22 8.43 -13.01
C SER A 6 29.91 8.08 -12.29
N ASP A 7 29.32 9.08 -11.64
CA ASP A 7 28.01 8.99 -11.02
C ASP A 7 26.95 8.71 -12.10
N GLY A 8 26.62 7.43 -12.29
CA GLY A 8 25.59 6.99 -13.23
C GLY A 8 24.21 7.51 -12.84
N VAL A 9 23.68 8.45 -13.62
CA VAL A 9 22.31 8.97 -13.49
C VAL A 9 21.36 7.99 -14.17
N LEU A 10 20.43 7.41 -13.42
CA LEU A 10 19.37 6.52 -13.93
C LEU A 10 18.30 7.33 -14.68
N SER A 11 18.00 6.94 -15.91
CA SER A 11 16.90 7.42 -16.75
C SER A 11 15.63 6.58 -16.54
N VAL A 12 14.46 7.21 -16.42
CA VAL A 12 13.18 6.51 -16.18
C VAL A 12 12.19 6.89 -17.28
N VAL A 13 11.67 5.93 -18.04
CA VAL A 13 10.62 6.17 -19.04
C VAL A 13 9.32 5.55 -18.59
N ARG A 14 8.28 6.35 -18.81
CA ARG A 14 6.94 6.14 -18.32
C ARG A 14 6.15 5.37 -19.34
N LEU A 15 5.53 4.29 -18.91
CA LEU A 15 4.53 3.61 -19.70
C LEU A 15 3.28 3.47 -18.85
N THR A 16 2.35 4.40 -19.06
CA THR A 16 0.97 4.24 -18.62
C THR A 16 0.17 4.06 -19.88
N LEU A 17 0.09 2.81 -20.30
CA LEU A 17 -0.55 2.41 -21.56
C LEU A 17 -2.06 2.29 -21.40
N TRP A 18 -2.55 2.45 -20.17
CA TRP A 18 -3.93 2.22 -19.77
C TRP A 18 -4.97 2.99 -20.59
N ASN A 19 -4.60 4.10 -21.24
CA ASN A 19 -5.54 4.85 -22.06
C ASN A 19 -5.08 5.13 -23.50
N ILE A 20 -3.96 4.54 -23.93
CA ILE A 20 -3.64 4.57 -25.35
C ILE A 20 -4.55 3.58 -26.11
N ILE A 21 -5.08 2.53 -25.45
CA ILE A 21 -5.82 1.46 -26.15
C ILE A 21 -6.95 0.80 -25.32
N THR A 22 -8.02 1.51 -24.94
CA THR A 22 -9.30 0.83 -24.64
C THR A 22 -10.41 1.50 -25.45
N SER A 23 -11.03 0.80 -26.40
CA SER A 23 -12.14 -0.12 -26.10
C SER A 23 -12.17 -1.36 -27.02
N PRO A 24 -12.39 -2.58 -26.46
CA PRO A 24 -13.00 -3.68 -27.19
C PRO A 24 -14.54 -3.64 -27.02
N VAL A 25 -15.24 -3.99 -28.09
CA VAL A 25 -16.65 -4.47 -28.20
C VAL A 25 -17.46 -3.60 -29.17
N GLY A 26 -17.75 -4.19 -30.33
CA GLY A 26 -18.67 -3.64 -31.34
C GLY A 26 -18.20 -3.97 -32.75
N ILE A 27 -18.44 -5.21 -33.21
CA ILE A 27 -18.54 -5.49 -34.64
C ILE A 27 -19.81 -4.76 -35.13
N PRO A 28 -19.70 -3.90 -36.16
CA PRO A 28 -20.48 -4.13 -37.38
C PRO A 28 -19.54 -4.10 -38.60
N GLN A 29 -19.51 -5.16 -39.40
CA GLN A 29 -20.23 -5.21 -40.67
C GLN A 29 -20.01 -3.97 -41.56
N TYR A 30 -19.24 -4.22 -42.63
CA TYR A 30 -19.20 -3.50 -43.91
C TYR A 30 -20.23 -2.34 -44.05
N VAL A 31 -19.71 -1.12 -44.20
CA VAL A 31 -20.30 -0.12 -45.08
C VAL A 31 -19.17 0.47 -45.91
N GLN A 32 -19.14 0.10 -47.19
CA GLN A 32 -18.33 0.75 -48.21
C GLN A 32 -18.78 2.22 -48.33
N GLY A 33 -17.95 3.14 -47.86
CA GLY A 33 -18.05 4.56 -48.15
C GLY A 33 -16.91 4.96 -49.07
N ASN A 34 -17.19 5.05 -50.36
CA ASN A 34 -16.26 5.45 -51.41
C ASN A 34 -15.62 6.82 -51.10
N TYR A 35 -14.33 6.83 -50.78
CA TYR A 35 -13.42 7.92 -51.15
C TYR A 35 -12.10 7.30 -51.59
N GLN A 36 -12.03 6.97 -52.87
CA GLN A 36 -10.78 6.66 -53.55
C GLN A 36 -9.92 7.93 -53.61
N ARG A 37 -8.81 7.95 -52.87
CA ARG A 37 -7.57 8.54 -53.38
C ARG A 37 -6.49 7.47 -53.29
N HIS A 38 -6.21 6.87 -54.43
CA HIS A 38 -5.00 6.08 -54.64
C HIS A 38 -3.78 6.97 -54.42
N LEU A 39 -2.95 6.64 -53.43
CA LEU A 39 -1.53 7.00 -53.44
C LEU A 39 -0.70 5.76 -53.07
N PRO A 40 0.44 5.53 -53.74
CA PRO A 40 1.13 4.25 -53.74
C PRO A 40 1.99 4.08 -52.49
N PHE A 41 2.21 2.83 -52.09
CA PHE A 41 3.29 2.44 -51.20
C PHE A 41 4.63 2.92 -51.79
N SER A 42 5.36 3.80 -51.08
CA SER A 42 6.80 3.93 -51.27
C SER A 42 7.54 4.28 -49.97
N THR A 43 8.54 3.46 -49.70
CA THR A 43 9.72 3.60 -48.85
C THR A 43 10.11 5.00 -48.31
N ASP A 44 10.36 5.04 -47.00
CA ASP A 44 11.36 5.83 -46.25
C ASP A 44 11.38 7.37 -46.23
N ALA A 45 10.49 8.11 -46.92
CA ALA A 45 10.62 9.57 -46.97
C ALA A 45 9.58 10.41 -46.18
N ASP A 46 8.39 9.89 -45.86
CA ASP A 46 7.33 10.72 -45.25
C ASP A 46 7.17 10.49 -43.74
N ARG A 47 8.12 11.01 -42.96
CA ARG A 47 7.92 11.28 -41.52
C ARG A 47 7.08 12.56 -41.41
N PRO A 48 5.98 12.60 -40.61
CA PRO A 48 5.24 13.83 -40.40
C PRO A 48 6.20 14.93 -39.91
N LEU A 49 6.02 16.17 -40.38
CA LEU A 49 6.92 17.32 -40.10
C LEU A 49 7.29 17.46 -38.61
N GLY A 50 6.41 17.05 -37.68
CA GLY A 50 6.66 17.02 -36.23
C GLY A 50 7.62 15.93 -35.73
N TRP A 51 7.77 14.79 -36.42
CA TRP A 51 8.62 13.67 -36.00
C TRP A 51 10.10 13.99 -36.15
N SER A 52 10.48 14.70 -37.22
CA SER A 52 11.85 15.20 -37.39
C SER A 52 12.22 16.25 -36.33
N ALA A 53 11.26 17.03 -35.84
CA ALA A 53 11.45 17.96 -34.73
C ALA A 53 11.58 17.23 -33.38
N LEU A 54 10.86 16.13 -33.18
CA LEU A 54 10.92 15.30 -31.97
C LEU A 54 12.24 14.52 -31.87
N CYS A 55 12.74 13.95 -32.97
CA CYS A 55 14.07 13.34 -33.00
C CYS A 55 15.18 14.38 -32.77
N ARG A 56 15.06 15.59 -33.35
CA ARG A 56 16.01 16.69 -33.09
C ARG A 56 15.92 17.23 -31.66
N ALA A 57 14.72 17.29 -31.08
CA ALA A 57 14.53 17.66 -29.68
C ALA A 57 15.14 16.60 -28.75
N ALA A 58 14.92 15.31 -29.03
CA ALA A 58 15.54 14.20 -28.30
C ALA A 58 17.07 14.24 -28.40
N ASP A 59 17.64 14.46 -29.59
CA ASP A 59 19.09 14.58 -29.80
C ASP A 59 19.70 15.85 -29.17
N SER A 60 18.97 16.96 -29.12
CA SER A 60 19.40 18.21 -28.46
C SER A 60 19.36 18.07 -26.93
N LEU A 61 18.35 17.39 -26.39
CA LEU A 61 18.17 17.09 -24.97
C LEU A 61 19.31 16.23 -24.40
N VAL A 62 19.82 15.26 -25.17
CA VAL A 62 20.96 14.41 -24.78
C VAL A 62 22.27 15.21 -24.67
N LYS A 63 22.39 16.35 -25.37
CA LYS A 63 23.61 17.16 -25.42
C LYS A 63 23.65 18.32 -24.42
N GLU A 64 22.51 18.82 -23.94
CA GLU A 64 22.44 20.06 -23.13
C GLU A 64 22.36 19.87 -21.61
N GLN A 65 22.01 18.68 -21.08
CA GLN A 65 21.77 18.50 -19.63
C GLN A 65 22.69 17.46 -18.99
N SER A 66 23.90 17.90 -18.64
CA SER A 66 24.94 17.11 -17.96
C SER A 66 24.82 17.06 -16.44
N GLN A 67 23.74 17.57 -15.84
CA GLN A 67 23.46 17.42 -14.41
C GLN A 67 21.94 17.32 -14.20
N HIS A 68 21.55 16.41 -13.29
CA HIS A 68 20.20 16.15 -12.79
C HIS A 68 19.38 15.10 -13.58
N ILE A 69 18.94 14.09 -12.82
CA ILE A 69 17.92 13.06 -13.10
C ILE A 69 17.14 13.33 -14.39
N VAL A 70 17.25 12.45 -15.39
CA VAL A 70 16.39 12.47 -16.59
C VAL A 70 14.99 12.02 -16.18
N ASN A 71 14.31 12.91 -15.49
CA ASN A 71 12.87 12.96 -15.38
C ASN A 71 12.39 13.62 -16.65
N ILE A 72 11.64 12.91 -17.50
CA ILE A 72 10.85 13.53 -18.58
C ILE A 72 9.69 14.40 -17.98
N ILE A 73 9.84 14.94 -16.76
CA ILE A 73 8.86 15.75 -16.03
C ILE A 73 9.44 17.04 -15.44
N THR A 74 10.75 17.29 -15.49
CA THR A 74 11.32 18.52 -14.90
C THR A 74 12.26 19.26 -15.86
N SER A 75 11.74 19.61 -17.04
CA SER A 75 12.21 20.70 -17.92
C SER A 75 11.02 21.03 -18.85
N PRO A 76 10.86 22.24 -19.43
CA PRO A 76 9.57 22.85 -19.79
C PRO A 76 8.86 22.24 -21.02
N VAL A 77 9.07 20.96 -21.30
CA VAL A 77 8.71 20.31 -22.56
C VAL A 77 7.90 19.04 -22.27
N GLY A 78 6.60 19.22 -22.39
CA GLY A 78 5.61 18.28 -22.92
C GLY A 78 5.74 16.76 -22.72
N ILE A 79 4.88 16.14 -21.90
CA ILE A 79 4.67 14.67 -21.93
C ILE A 79 4.07 14.24 -23.29
N PRO A 80 4.65 13.29 -24.06
CA PRO A 80 4.04 12.84 -25.30
C PRO A 80 2.79 12.00 -25.00
N GLN A 81 1.65 12.47 -25.49
CA GLN A 81 0.36 11.82 -25.33
C GLN A 81 -0.11 11.31 -26.68
N TYR A 82 -0.24 9.99 -26.78
CA TYR A 82 -0.69 9.37 -28.00
C TYR A 82 -2.22 9.20 -27.96
N VAL A 83 -2.91 9.80 -28.92
CA VAL A 83 -4.36 9.72 -29.04
C VAL A 83 -4.71 9.11 -30.39
N GLN A 84 -5.62 8.15 -30.39
CA GLN A 84 -6.23 7.69 -31.63
C GLN A 84 -7.32 8.70 -32.06
N GLY A 85 -7.21 9.28 -33.25
CA GLY A 85 -8.04 10.39 -33.73
C GLY A 85 -7.49 11.79 -33.38
N THR A 86 -8.18 12.84 -33.84
CA THR A 86 -7.80 14.25 -33.59
C THR A 86 -8.08 14.65 -32.14
N SER A 87 -7.20 15.44 -31.53
CA SER A 87 -7.39 15.93 -30.16
C SER A 87 -6.88 17.36 -30.04
N LEU A 88 -7.55 18.17 -29.21
CA LEU A 88 -7.07 19.50 -28.90
C LEU A 88 -5.78 19.43 -28.05
N PRO A 89 -4.81 20.35 -28.26
CA PRO A 89 -3.57 20.35 -27.52
C PRO A 89 -3.82 20.51 -26.01
N VAL A 90 -3.08 19.75 -25.21
CA VAL A 90 -3.06 19.89 -23.75
C VAL A 90 -1.84 20.73 -23.38
N ALA A 91 -2.05 21.73 -22.51
CA ALA A 91 -0.97 22.63 -22.12
C ALA A 91 0.12 21.88 -21.35
N GLY A 92 1.38 22.06 -21.73
CA GLY A 92 2.51 21.38 -21.11
C GLY A 92 2.65 19.90 -21.49
N THR A 93 2.02 19.45 -22.59
CA THR A 93 2.19 18.10 -23.18
C THR A 93 2.37 18.16 -24.70
N HIS A 94 2.98 17.12 -25.28
CA HIS A 94 3.08 16.94 -26.73
C HIS A 94 2.03 15.93 -27.20
N THR A 95 0.92 16.38 -27.75
CA THR A 95 -0.13 15.47 -28.24
C THR A 95 0.20 14.97 -29.64
N LEU A 96 0.36 13.65 -29.81
CA LEU A 96 0.54 12.97 -31.09
C LEU A 96 -0.75 12.22 -31.45
N CYS A 97 -1.35 12.58 -32.58
CA CYS A 97 -2.59 12.00 -33.06
C CYS A 97 -2.32 11.00 -34.19
N PHE A 98 -3.00 9.85 -34.17
CA PHE A 98 -2.86 8.80 -35.18
C PHE A 98 -4.24 8.31 -35.64
N ASP A 99 -4.39 8.06 -36.94
CA ASP A 99 -5.66 7.58 -37.50
C ASP A 99 -5.87 6.08 -37.26
N ARG A 100 -4.78 5.29 -37.27
CA ARG A 100 -4.82 3.84 -37.08
C ARG A 100 -4.09 3.43 -35.82
N GLU A 101 -4.68 2.47 -35.12
CA GLU A 101 -4.11 1.86 -33.91
C GLU A 101 -2.77 1.13 -34.19
N ASN A 102 -2.56 0.65 -35.41
CA ASN A 102 -1.29 0.04 -35.81
C ASN A 102 -0.14 1.05 -35.74
N ASP A 103 -0.38 2.26 -36.25
CA ASP A 103 0.63 3.32 -36.29
C ASP A 103 0.93 3.81 -34.88
N LEU A 104 -0.10 3.90 -34.04
CA LEU A 104 -0.01 4.19 -32.61
C LEU A 104 0.93 3.22 -31.87
N LEU A 105 0.71 1.91 -32.04
CA LEU A 105 1.53 0.87 -31.43
C LEU A 105 2.99 0.92 -31.92
N VAL A 106 3.21 1.06 -33.22
CA VAL A 106 4.56 1.13 -33.79
C VAL A 106 5.32 2.35 -33.26
N ASN A 107 4.69 3.53 -33.25
CA ASN A 107 5.30 4.76 -32.75
C ASN A 107 5.54 4.70 -31.23
N CYS A 108 4.64 4.08 -30.46
CA CYS A 108 4.86 3.85 -29.04
C CYS A 108 6.09 2.97 -28.77
N ALA A 109 6.25 1.87 -29.51
CA ALA A 109 7.43 1.01 -29.39
C ALA A 109 8.71 1.72 -29.84
N GLU A 110 8.65 2.51 -30.91
CA GLU A 110 9.79 3.29 -31.38
C GLU A 110 10.19 4.38 -30.39
N PHE A 111 9.22 5.04 -29.75
CA PHE A 111 9.48 6.02 -28.70
C PHE A 111 10.21 5.39 -27.51
N ILE A 112 9.82 4.19 -27.07
CA ILE A 112 10.53 3.48 -26.00
C ILE A 112 11.98 3.19 -26.41
N ARG A 113 12.21 2.80 -27.67
CA ARG A 113 13.57 2.53 -28.19
C ARG A 113 14.44 3.78 -28.27
N ILE A 114 13.88 4.89 -28.77
CA ILE A 114 14.59 6.17 -28.89
C ILE A 114 14.87 6.76 -27.50
N CYS A 115 13.89 6.71 -26.61
CA CYS A 115 14.00 7.29 -25.28
C CYS A 115 14.89 6.48 -24.33
N ASP A 116 15.09 5.19 -24.63
CA ASP A 116 15.96 4.25 -23.93
C ASP A 116 15.86 4.27 -22.38
N PRO A 117 14.70 3.94 -21.77
CA PRO A 117 14.56 3.86 -20.31
C PRO A 117 15.49 2.90 -19.57
N ASP A 118 16.11 3.34 -18.48
CA ASP A 118 16.64 2.40 -17.48
C ASP A 118 15.52 1.80 -16.63
N ILE A 119 14.53 2.60 -16.22
CA ILE A 119 13.40 2.14 -15.40
C ILE A 119 12.07 2.37 -16.12
N ILE A 120 11.21 1.35 -16.11
CA ILE A 120 9.82 1.43 -16.52
C ILE A 120 8.93 1.26 -15.29
N THR A 121 8.06 2.23 -15.06
CA THR A 121 7.12 2.23 -13.92
C THR A 121 5.70 2.59 -14.32
N GLY A 122 4.76 2.24 -13.44
CA GLY A 122 3.33 2.46 -13.56
C GLY A 122 2.58 1.71 -12.45
N TYR A 123 1.26 1.60 -12.59
CA TYR A 123 0.41 0.91 -11.63
C TYR A 123 -0.29 -0.27 -12.29
N ASN A 124 0.03 -1.50 -11.86
CA ASN A 124 -0.49 -2.74 -12.45
C ASN A 124 -0.02 -3.04 -13.89
N ILE A 125 1.12 -2.48 -14.29
CA ILE A 125 1.68 -2.61 -15.64
C ILE A 125 2.01 -4.06 -16.01
N GLN A 126 2.42 -4.87 -15.03
CA GLN A 126 2.84 -6.24 -15.29
C GLN A 126 1.67 -7.18 -15.59
N ASN A 127 0.56 -6.99 -14.89
CA ASN A 127 -0.60 -7.89 -15.00
C ASN A 127 -1.63 -7.39 -16.03
N PHE A 128 -1.63 -6.10 -16.37
CA PHE A 128 -2.60 -5.50 -17.29
C PHE A 128 -1.96 -4.91 -18.55
N ASP A 129 -1.22 -3.80 -18.43
CA ASP A 129 -0.80 -2.98 -19.57
C ASP A 129 0.00 -3.76 -20.62
N PHE A 130 1.15 -4.30 -20.25
CA PHE A 130 2.01 -5.02 -21.19
C PHE A 130 1.35 -6.28 -21.77
N PRO A 131 0.73 -7.17 -20.97
CA PRO A 131 -0.01 -8.32 -21.51
C PRO A 131 -1.10 -7.91 -22.50
N TYR A 132 -1.82 -6.83 -22.22
CA TYR A 132 -2.86 -6.33 -23.10
C TYR A 132 -2.28 -5.88 -24.44
N LEU A 133 -1.23 -5.06 -24.44
CA LEU A 133 -0.62 -4.55 -25.66
C LEU A 133 0.04 -5.63 -26.50
N LEU A 134 0.75 -6.57 -25.88
CA LEU A 134 1.35 -7.69 -26.61
C LEU A 134 0.26 -8.52 -27.30
N LYS A 135 -0.86 -8.77 -26.62
CA LYS A 135 -2.02 -9.47 -27.20
C LYS A 135 -2.69 -8.63 -28.30
N ARG A 136 -2.82 -7.32 -28.12
CA ARG A 136 -3.44 -6.41 -29.09
C ARG A 136 -2.60 -6.27 -30.35
N ALA A 137 -1.29 -6.09 -30.21
CA ALA A 137 -0.34 -6.07 -31.31
C ALA A 137 -0.36 -7.40 -32.09
N ALA A 138 -0.42 -8.54 -31.40
CA ALA A 138 -0.57 -9.85 -32.05
C ALA A 138 -1.89 -9.95 -32.84
N THR A 139 -2.99 -9.45 -32.29
CA THR A 139 -4.31 -9.44 -32.94
C THR A 139 -4.32 -8.58 -34.21
N LEU A 140 -3.67 -7.40 -34.15
CA LEU A 140 -3.53 -6.46 -35.27
C LEU A 140 -2.39 -6.80 -36.23
N LYS A 141 -1.66 -7.90 -35.98
CA LYS A 141 -0.49 -8.35 -36.74
C LYS A 141 0.64 -7.33 -36.82
N VAL A 142 0.82 -6.52 -35.78
CA VAL A 142 1.90 -5.54 -35.65
C VAL A 142 3.17 -6.23 -35.16
N GLN A 143 3.97 -6.74 -36.09
CA GLN A 143 5.17 -7.54 -35.82
C GLN A 143 6.27 -6.79 -35.04
N ARG A 144 6.35 -5.46 -35.18
CA ARG A 144 7.46 -4.65 -34.63
C ARG A 144 7.26 -4.17 -33.20
N PHE A 145 6.04 -4.29 -32.66
CA PHE A 145 5.71 -3.88 -31.30
C PHE A 145 6.41 -4.69 -30.19
N PRO A 146 6.44 -6.05 -30.22
CA PRO A 146 7.04 -6.84 -29.13
C PRO A 146 8.56 -6.67 -29.01
N PHE A 147 9.22 -6.02 -29.95
CA PHE A 147 10.68 -5.82 -29.94
C PHE A 147 11.06 -4.50 -29.27
N LEU A 148 10.96 -4.44 -27.93
CA LEU A 148 11.35 -3.25 -27.14
C LEU A 148 12.87 -3.15 -26.88
N ASN A 149 13.57 -4.28 -26.99
CA ASN A 149 15.04 -4.42 -27.10
C ASN A 149 15.30 -5.80 -27.72
N LEU A 150 14.74 -6.82 -27.07
CA LEU A 150 14.55 -8.16 -27.58
C LEU A 150 13.06 -8.48 -27.67
N GLU A 151 12.71 -9.63 -28.22
CA GLU A 151 11.33 -10.11 -28.27
C GLU A 151 10.77 -10.25 -26.84
N THR A 152 9.77 -9.41 -26.54
CA THR A 152 9.10 -9.32 -25.23
C THR A 152 7.94 -10.29 -25.17
N LYS A 153 7.93 -11.16 -24.15
CA LYS A 153 6.91 -12.19 -23.90
C LYS A 153 6.39 -12.08 -22.48
N ALA A 154 5.08 -12.24 -22.32
CA ALA A 154 4.47 -12.39 -21.01
C ALA A 154 4.40 -13.88 -20.63
N LYS A 155 4.95 -14.24 -19.48
CA LYS A 155 4.89 -15.59 -18.89
C LYS A 155 4.16 -15.53 -17.56
N ASP A 156 3.31 -16.50 -17.30
CA ASP A 156 2.66 -16.59 -15.99
C ASP A 156 3.67 -17.04 -14.93
N SER A 157 3.60 -16.41 -13.76
CA SER A 157 4.46 -16.65 -12.61
C SER A 157 3.60 -16.73 -11.36
N ARG A 158 3.98 -17.59 -10.41
CA ARG A 158 3.29 -17.72 -9.12
C ARG A 158 4.28 -17.52 -7.99
N PHE A 159 3.92 -16.64 -7.07
CA PHE A 159 4.66 -16.41 -5.84
C PHE A 159 3.78 -16.83 -4.66
N SER A 160 4.34 -17.57 -3.71
CA SER A 160 3.62 -18.02 -2.52
C SER A 160 4.51 -17.87 -1.28
N SER A 161 3.97 -17.24 -0.23
CA SER A 161 4.59 -17.21 1.08
C SER A 161 3.53 -17.03 2.16
N LYS A 162 3.80 -17.50 3.39
CA LYS A 162 2.88 -17.30 4.53
C LYS A 162 2.65 -15.80 4.84
N ALA A 163 3.68 -14.97 4.66
CA ALA A 163 3.62 -13.54 5.00
C ALA A 163 2.92 -12.68 3.94
N LEU A 164 3.11 -12.96 2.64
CA LEU A 164 2.58 -12.17 1.54
C LEU A 164 1.39 -12.83 0.82
N GLY A 165 1.03 -14.04 1.21
CA GLY A 165 0.01 -14.87 0.57
C GLY A 165 0.48 -15.51 -0.74
N THR A 166 -0.46 -16.12 -1.45
CA THR A 166 -0.25 -16.67 -2.80
C THR A 166 -0.79 -15.70 -3.84
N ARG A 167 0.04 -15.33 -4.82
CA ARG A 167 -0.31 -14.39 -5.90
C ARG A 167 0.15 -14.94 -7.24
N GLY A 168 -0.72 -14.85 -8.22
CA GLY A 168 -0.36 -15.03 -9.63
C GLY A 168 0.03 -13.68 -10.22
N ASN A 169 1.20 -13.60 -10.82
CA ASN A 169 1.68 -12.43 -11.55
C ASN A 169 2.09 -12.84 -12.97
N LYS A 170 2.20 -11.88 -13.86
CA LYS A 170 2.86 -12.07 -15.16
C LYS A 170 4.27 -11.52 -15.11
N ALA A 171 5.24 -12.33 -15.50
CA ALA A 171 6.62 -11.92 -15.71
C ALA A 171 6.80 -11.53 -17.17
N ILE A 172 7.25 -10.31 -17.42
CA ILE A 172 7.53 -9.79 -18.76
C ILE A 172 9.04 -9.63 -18.88
N ASN A 173 9.64 -10.19 -19.93
CA ASN A 173 11.07 -10.03 -20.17
C ASN A 173 11.34 -8.75 -20.99
N ILE A 174 11.66 -7.66 -20.29
CA ILE A 174 12.19 -6.44 -20.91
C ILE A 174 13.67 -6.34 -20.54
N GLU A 175 14.51 -6.97 -21.34
CA GLU A 175 15.93 -7.10 -21.05
C GLU A 175 16.65 -5.74 -21.09
N GLY A 176 17.57 -5.55 -20.14
CA GLY A 176 18.31 -4.30 -19.95
C GLY A 176 17.57 -3.21 -19.19
N ARG A 177 16.25 -3.35 -18.97
CA ARG A 177 15.42 -2.33 -18.31
C ARG A 177 14.80 -2.85 -17.03
N LEU A 178 14.83 -2.04 -15.98
CA LEU A 178 14.23 -2.37 -14.70
C LEU A 178 12.73 -2.09 -14.71
N GLN A 179 11.91 -3.07 -14.33
CA GLN A 179 10.47 -2.90 -14.20
C GLN A 179 10.09 -2.69 -12.72
N VAL A 180 9.46 -1.56 -12.43
CA VAL A 180 9.05 -1.16 -11.08
C VAL A 180 7.54 -0.91 -11.07
N ASP A 181 6.77 -1.96 -10.79
CA ASP A 181 5.31 -1.87 -10.69
C ASP A 181 4.92 -1.40 -9.28
N VAL A 182 4.32 -0.21 -9.19
CA VAL A 182 3.94 0.40 -7.91
C VAL A 182 2.90 -0.44 -7.18
N LEU A 183 2.00 -1.13 -7.89
CA LEU A 183 1.01 -2.01 -7.24
C LEU A 183 1.71 -3.12 -6.45
N GLN A 184 2.77 -3.71 -7.01
CA GLN A 184 3.52 -4.78 -6.34
C GLN A 184 4.22 -4.27 -5.08
N ILE A 185 4.84 -3.08 -5.17
CA ILE A 185 5.47 -2.43 -4.02
C ILE A 185 4.43 -2.17 -2.93
N MET A 186 3.29 -1.58 -3.30
CA MET A 186 2.24 -1.25 -2.33
C MET A 186 1.72 -2.48 -1.61
N GLN A 187 1.44 -3.56 -2.33
CA GLN A 187 0.96 -4.80 -1.72
C GLN A 187 2.03 -5.58 -0.95
N ARG A 188 3.31 -5.24 -1.10
CA ARG A 188 4.41 -5.89 -0.41
C ARG A 188 4.78 -5.15 0.88
N ASP A 189 4.86 -3.83 0.80
CA ASP A 189 5.39 -2.98 1.86
C ASP A 189 4.29 -2.38 2.75
N HIS A 190 3.04 -2.35 2.28
CA HIS A 190 1.91 -1.76 3.00
C HIS A 190 0.73 -2.74 3.12
N LYS A 191 0.06 -2.71 4.28
CA LYS A 191 -1.17 -3.45 4.55
C LYS A 191 -2.37 -2.50 4.45
N LEU A 192 -2.91 -2.34 3.24
CA LEU A 192 -4.01 -1.43 2.96
C LEU A 192 -5.33 -2.18 2.79
N ARG A 193 -6.46 -1.51 3.06
CA ARG A 193 -7.80 -2.06 2.85
C ARG A 193 -8.13 -2.22 1.36
N SER A 194 -7.66 -1.30 0.53
CA SER A 194 -7.81 -1.30 -0.93
C SER A 194 -6.49 -0.90 -1.59
N TYR A 195 -6.12 -1.64 -2.63
CA TYR A 195 -4.94 -1.38 -3.47
C TYR A 195 -5.37 -0.85 -4.84
N THR A 196 -6.42 -0.04 -4.88
CA THR A 196 -6.76 0.74 -6.08
C THR A 196 -5.91 2.00 -6.12
N LEU A 197 -5.55 2.48 -7.32
CA LEU A 197 -4.74 3.70 -7.47
C LEU A 197 -5.38 4.88 -6.75
N ASN A 198 -6.72 5.01 -6.78
CA ASN A 198 -7.47 6.07 -6.08
C ASN A 198 -7.23 5.99 -4.57
N SER A 199 -7.43 4.80 -3.98
CA SER A 199 -7.33 4.62 -2.53
C SER A 199 -5.91 4.83 -2.05
N VAL A 200 -4.92 4.36 -2.80
CA VAL A 200 -3.50 4.52 -2.48
C VAL A 200 -3.09 6.00 -2.62
N SER A 201 -3.50 6.67 -3.68
CA SER A 201 -3.21 8.10 -3.91
C SER A 201 -3.89 8.97 -2.85
N ALA A 202 -5.13 8.68 -2.47
CA ALA A 202 -5.82 9.39 -1.41
C ALA A 202 -5.13 9.19 -0.06
N HIS A 203 -4.71 7.96 0.24
CA HIS A 203 -4.04 7.63 1.49
C HIS A 203 -2.67 8.29 1.62
N PHE A 204 -1.83 8.24 0.58
CA PHE A 204 -0.46 8.73 0.67
C PHE A 204 -0.29 10.15 0.17
N LEU A 205 -0.94 10.55 -0.92
CA LEU A 205 -0.78 11.89 -1.51
C LEU A 205 -1.80 12.90 -0.97
N GLY A 206 -2.94 12.44 -0.43
CA GLY A 206 -4.07 13.31 -0.11
C GLY A 206 -4.86 13.74 -1.36
N GLU A 207 -4.62 13.08 -2.49
CA GLU A 207 -5.22 13.43 -3.78
C GLU A 207 -6.08 12.29 -4.31
N GLN A 208 -7.17 12.66 -4.97
CA GLN A 208 -8.04 11.72 -5.63
C GLN A 208 -7.96 11.89 -7.15
N LYS A 209 -8.12 10.77 -7.87
CA LYS A 209 -8.37 10.82 -9.31
C LYS A 209 -9.80 11.29 -9.56
N GLU A 210 -10.02 11.90 -10.72
CA GLU A 210 -11.38 12.10 -11.24
C GLU A 210 -11.89 10.74 -11.71
N ASP A 211 -13.05 10.27 -11.24
CA ASP A 211 -13.52 8.92 -11.55
C ASP A 211 -14.36 8.93 -12.84
N ILE A 212 -13.74 8.54 -13.96
CA ILE A 212 -14.42 8.30 -15.23
C ILE A 212 -14.84 6.82 -15.26
N HIS A 213 -16.15 6.58 -15.30
CA HIS A 213 -16.67 5.21 -15.38
C HIS A 213 -16.29 4.57 -16.72
N HIS A 214 -15.96 3.27 -16.73
CA HIS A 214 -15.47 2.60 -17.93
C HIS A 214 -16.46 2.63 -19.12
N SER A 215 -17.77 2.70 -18.85
CA SER A 215 -18.80 2.72 -19.88
C SER A 215 -18.79 4.00 -20.73
N ILE A 216 -18.40 5.13 -20.14
CA ILE A 216 -18.42 6.43 -20.83
C ILE A 216 -17.12 6.70 -21.61
N ILE A 217 -16.08 5.87 -21.45
CA ILE A 217 -14.80 6.04 -22.15
C ILE A 217 -15.00 5.92 -23.67
N ALA A 218 -15.80 4.95 -24.12
CA ALA A 218 -16.09 4.76 -25.54
C ALA A 218 -16.84 5.96 -26.13
N ASP A 219 -17.81 6.50 -25.40
CA ASP A 219 -18.58 7.67 -25.82
C ASP A 219 -17.71 8.94 -25.89
N LEU A 220 -16.82 9.12 -24.90
CA LEU A 220 -15.86 10.23 -24.88
C LEU A 220 -14.85 10.13 -26.03
N GLN A 221 -14.43 8.91 -26.38
CA GLN A 221 -13.51 8.67 -27.49
C GLN A 221 -14.17 8.92 -28.85
N ASN A 222 -15.42 8.45 -29.03
CA ASN A 222 -16.21 8.64 -30.25
C ASN A 222 -16.86 10.02 -30.37
N GLY A 223 -16.74 10.85 -29.33
CA GLY A 223 -17.24 12.22 -29.31
C GLY A 223 -16.38 13.20 -30.13
N ASN A 224 -16.14 14.38 -29.57
CA ASN A 224 -15.41 15.47 -30.22
C ASN A 224 -13.95 15.56 -29.73
N ASP A 225 -13.17 16.48 -30.31
CA ASP A 225 -11.77 16.68 -29.93
C ASP A 225 -11.60 17.12 -28.47
N GLU A 226 -12.61 17.77 -27.90
CA GLU A 226 -12.62 18.24 -26.52
C GLU A 226 -12.88 17.11 -25.52
N THR A 227 -13.77 16.16 -25.84
CA THR A 227 -13.98 14.94 -25.04
C THR A 227 -12.75 14.05 -25.06
N ARG A 228 -12.09 13.93 -26.22
CA ARG A 228 -10.79 13.26 -26.33
C ARG A 228 -9.69 13.97 -25.55
N ARG A 229 -9.67 15.32 -25.53
CA ARG A 229 -8.78 16.10 -24.66
C ARG A 229 -9.02 15.86 -23.18
N ARG A 230 -10.28 15.77 -22.74
CA ARG A 230 -10.61 15.43 -21.34
C ARG A 230 -10.13 14.04 -20.97
N LEU A 231 -10.39 13.06 -21.83
CA LEU A 231 -9.91 11.69 -21.65
C LEU A 231 -8.39 11.69 -21.54
N ALA A 232 -7.72 12.41 -22.44
CA ALA A 232 -6.28 12.58 -22.44
C ALA A 232 -5.73 13.15 -21.11
N ILE A 233 -6.33 14.21 -20.56
CA ILE A 233 -5.92 14.75 -19.25
C ILE A 233 -6.11 13.72 -18.12
N TYR A 234 -7.21 12.96 -18.16
CA TYR A 234 -7.44 11.87 -17.22
C TYR A 234 -6.32 10.81 -17.28
N CYS A 235 -5.90 10.41 -18.48
CA CYS A 235 -4.78 9.47 -18.65
C CYS A 235 -3.48 10.00 -18.07
N LEU A 236 -3.22 11.29 -18.30
CA LEU A 236 -2.00 11.94 -17.86
C LEU A 236 -1.91 11.94 -16.34
N LYS A 237 -3.02 12.19 -15.66
CA LYS A 237 -3.09 12.14 -14.20
C LYS A 237 -2.84 10.73 -13.68
N ASP A 238 -3.45 9.71 -14.28
CA ASP A 238 -3.22 8.31 -13.90
C ASP A 238 -1.79 7.84 -14.18
N ALA A 239 -1.12 8.43 -15.17
CA ALA A 239 0.30 8.22 -15.43
C ALA A 239 1.22 8.88 -14.40
N TYR A 240 0.78 10.01 -13.86
CA TYR A 240 1.58 10.85 -12.98
C TYR A 240 1.52 10.42 -11.51
N LEU A 241 0.36 9.94 -11.05
CA LEU A 241 0.17 9.50 -9.66
C LEU A 241 1.16 8.41 -9.20
N PRO A 242 1.46 7.35 -9.98
CA PRO A 242 2.43 6.32 -9.59
C PRO A 242 3.84 6.89 -9.39
N GLN A 243 4.26 7.85 -10.21
CA GLN A 243 5.55 8.51 -10.02
C GLN A 243 5.57 9.29 -8.70
N ARG A 244 4.53 10.09 -8.42
CA ARG A 244 4.46 10.83 -7.17
C ARG A 244 4.42 9.93 -5.94
N LEU A 245 3.80 8.76 -6.05
CA LEU A 245 3.85 7.74 -5.01
C LEU A 245 5.28 7.22 -4.82
N LEU A 246 6.00 6.89 -5.89
CA LEU A 246 7.41 6.47 -5.81
C LEU A 246 8.30 7.52 -5.17
N ASP A 247 8.13 8.79 -5.55
CA ASP A 247 8.91 9.91 -5.05
C ASP A 247 8.60 10.18 -3.58
N LYS A 248 7.31 10.25 -3.21
CA LYS A 248 6.88 10.52 -1.83
C LYS A 248 7.28 9.40 -0.86
N LEU A 249 7.24 8.15 -1.32
CA LEU A 249 7.60 6.98 -0.51
C LEU A 249 9.07 6.60 -0.65
N MET A 250 9.82 7.32 -1.49
CA MET A 250 11.25 7.12 -1.74
C MET A 250 11.57 5.67 -2.12
N CYS A 251 10.66 5.01 -2.84
CA CYS A 251 10.72 3.56 -3.06
C CYS A 251 12.02 3.17 -3.77
N ILE A 252 12.40 3.87 -4.84
CA ILE A 252 13.61 3.54 -5.61
C ILE A 252 14.85 3.59 -4.72
N ILE A 253 14.98 4.63 -3.90
CA ILE A 253 16.11 4.80 -2.97
C ILE A 253 16.16 3.64 -1.97
N ASN A 254 15.02 3.33 -1.34
CA ASN A 254 14.91 2.27 -0.34
C ASN A 254 15.29 0.90 -0.92
N TYR A 255 14.81 0.59 -2.13
CA TYR A 255 15.11 -0.68 -2.80
C TYR A 255 16.55 -0.76 -3.32
N ILE A 256 17.14 0.35 -3.78
CA ILE A 256 18.57 0.39 -4.14
C ILE A 256 19.45 0.15 -2.92
N GLU A 257 19.16 0.80 -1.78
CA GLU A 257 19.91 0.59 -0.54
C GLU A 257 19.72 -0.84 -0.01
N MET A 258 18.51 -1.40 -0.11
CA MET A 258 18.26 -2.82 0.17
C MET A 258 19.10 -3.74 -0.71
N ALA A 259 19.19 -3.47 -2.01
CA ALA A 259 20.01 -4.24 -2.94
C ALA A 259 21.50 -4.12 -2.59
N ARG A 260 21.98 -2.93 -2.22
CA ARG A 260 23.38 -2.70 -1.81
C ARG A 260 23.74 -3.43 -0.51
N VAL A 261 22.87 -3.37 0.49
CA VAL A 261 23.08 -4.00 1.80
C VAL A 261 23.07 -5.52 1.69
N THR A 262 22.07 -6.07 1.00
CA THR A 262 21.89 -7.53 0.90
C THR A 262 22.69 -8.16 -0.25
N GLY A 263 23.10 -7.33 -1.20
CA GLY A 263 23.81 -7.68 -2.43
C GLY A 263 23.03 -8.64 -3.33
N VAL A 264 21.71 -8.48 -3.41
CA VAL A 264 20.90 -9.18 -4.42
C VAL A 264 20.56 -8.22 -5.56
N PRO A 265 20.34 -8.73 -6.79
CA PRO A 265 19.83 -7.91 -7.89
C PRO A 265 18.51 -7.22 -7.51
N PHE A 266 18.28 -6.01 -8.01
CA PHE A 266 17.08 -5.23 -7.66
C PHE A 266 15.79 -5.99 -7.97
N ASN A 267 15.70 -6.64 -9.14
CA ASN A 267 14.52 -7.40 -9.55
C ASN A 267 14.15 -8.54 -8.56
N TYR A 268 15.12 -9.09 -7.82
CA TYR A 268 14.86 -10.12 -6.80
C TYR A 268 14.14 -9.56 -5.58
N LEU A 269 14.28 -8.27 -5.30
CA LEU A 269 13.57 -7.64 -4.18
C LEU A 269 12.06 -7.61 -4.38
N LEU A 270 11.61 -7.50 -5.63
CA LEU A 270 10.19 -7.52 -6.00
C LEU A 270 9.68 -8.95 -6.22
N THR A 271 10.48 -9.80 -6.88
CA THR A 271 10.05 -11.13 -7.33
C THR A 271 10.31 -12.28 -6.34
N ARG A 272 11.22 -12.10 -5.37
CA ARG A 272 11.65 -13.14 -4.43
C ARG A 272 11.36 -12.76 -2.97
N GLY A 273 11.35 -13.79 -2.11
CA GLY A 273 11.12 -13.64 -0.67
C GLY A 273 12.38 -13.21 0.10
N GLN A 274 12.30 -13.20 1.43
CA GLN A 274 13.41 -12.75 2.28
C GLN A 274 14.60 -13.73 2.30
N GLN A 275 14.36 -15.03 2.06
CA GLN A 275 15.40 -16.07 2.12
C GLN A 275 16.60 -15.79 1.21
N ILE A 276 16.37 -15.31 -0.02
CA ILE A 276 17.46 -15.05 -0.97
C ILE A 276 18.45 -13.98 -0.47
N LYS A 277 17.96 -13.02 0.33
CA LYS A 277 18.77 -11.94 0.91
C LYS A 277 19.71 -12.49 1.99
N VAL A 278 19.21 -13.39 2.83
CA VAL A 278 20.01 -14.04 3.89
C VAL A 278 21.03 -14.99 3.27
N ILE A 279 20.60 -15.80 2.30
CA ILE A 279 21.47 -16.72 1.57
C ILE A 279 22.61 -15.95 0.88
N SER A 280 22.32 -14.86 0.18
CA SER A 280 23.35 -14.03 -0.47
C SER A 280 24.42 -13.54 0.50
N GLN A 281 24.02 -13.07 1.69
CA GLN A 281 24.93 -12.63 2.73
C GLN A 281 25.75 -13.78 3.33
N LEU A 282 25.10 -14.93 3.55
CA LEU A 282 25.75 -16.13 4.06
C LEU A 282 26.86 -16.61 3.12
N TYR A 283 26.59 -16.73 1.82
CA TYR A 283 27.59 -17.12 0.82
C TYR A 283 28.77 -16.14 0.75
N ARG A 284 28.54 -14.83 0.89
CA ARG A 284 29.64 -13.85 0.93
C ARG A 284 30.54 -14.04 2.14
N LYS A 285 29.96 -14.24 3.32
CA LYS A 285 30.73 -14.46 4.56
C LYS A 285 31.43 -15.81 4.57
N ALA A 286 30.79 -16.87 4.06
CA ALA A 286 31.41 -18.18 3.90
C ALA A 286 32.65 -18.11 3.01
N LYS A 287 32.57 -17.40 1.87
CA LYS A 287 33.72 -17.17 0.99
C LYS A 287 34.87 -16.44 1.70
N GLN A 288 34.58 -15.42 2.51
CA GLN A 288 35.61 -14.69 3.27
C GLN A 288 36.34 -15.57 4.29
N GLN A 289 35.66 -16.59 4.83
CA GLN A 289 36.20 -17.51 5.81
C GLN A 289 36.73 -18.81 5.18
N GLY A 290 36.69 -18.96 3.85
CA GLY A 290 37.10 -20.18 3.16
C GLY A 290 36.21 -21.40 3.46
N LEU A 291 34.94 -21.18 3.77
CA LEU A 291 33.98 -22.21 4.15
C LEU A 291 33.06 -22.59 2.98
N LEU A 292 32.66 -23.86 2.94
CA LEU A 292 31.66 -24.39 2.01
C LEU A 292 30.32 -24.57 2.74
N ILE A 293 29.22 -24.19 2.08
CA ILE A 293 27.86 -24.37 2.60
C ILE A 293 27.32 -25.71 2.06
N PRO A 294 27.09 -26.72 2.91
CA PRO A 294 26.54 -28.00 2.49
C PRO A 294 25.03 -27.90 2.21
N ASN A 295 24.52 -28.81 1.38
CA ASN A 295 23.08 -28.96 1.12
C ASN A 295 22.53 -30.16 1.92
N MET A 296 22.54 -30.06 3.26
CA MET A 296 22.14 -31.13 4.18
C MET A 296 21.22 -30.60 5.28
N ASN A 297 20.34 -31.47 5.80
CA ASN A 297 19.53 -31.18 6.99
C ASN A 297 20.41 -31.42 8.23
N PRO A 298 20.66 -30.41 9.08
CA PRO A 298 21.53 -30.56 10.23
C PRO A 298 20.86 -31.35 11.37
N GLU A 299 21.69 -32.04 12.16
CA GLU A 299 21.34 -32.55 13.49
C GLU A 299 21.72 -31.50 14.56
N ASP A 300 20.93 -31.39 15.62
CA ASP A 300 20.95 -30.26 16.56
C ASP A 300 21.92 -30.47 17.74
N ILE A 301 23.22 -30.18 17.52
CA ILE A 301 24.20 -29.99 18.61
C ILE A 301 25.00 -28.70 18.35
N PHE A 302 24.95 -27.74 19.29
CA PHE A 302 25.60 -26.44 19.17
C PHE A 302 26.87 -26.34 20.04
N LEU A 303 27.92 -25.75 19.48
CA LEU A 303 29.16 -25.42 20.21
C LEU A 303 29.02 -24.11 21.01
N LYS A 304 29.79 -23.98 22.09
CA LYS A 304 29.90 -22.72 22.85
C LYS A 304 30.70 -21.68 22.07
N THR A 305 30.37 -20.39 22.27
CA THR A 305 31.04 -19.24 21.63
C THR A 305 32.56 -19.20 21.89
N SER A 306 33.01 -19.73 23.03
CA SER A 306 34.43 -19.83 23.38
C SER A 306 35.22 -20.75 22.44
N VAL A 307 34.55 -21.68 21.75
CA VAL A 307 35.16 -22.60 20.79
C VAL A 307 35.11 -21.99 19.40
N GLN A 308 33.91 -21.62 18.93
CA GLN A 308 33.73 -21.03 17.61
C GLN A 308 32.50 -20.14 17.58
N LYS A 309 32.67 -18.91 17.11
CA LYS A 309 31.54 -18.00 16.89
C LYS A 309 30.84 -18.37 15.58
N GLY A 310 29.53 -18.59 15.65
CA GLY A 310 28.72 -18.88 14.47
C GLY A 310 28.69 -17.73 13.46
N MET A 311 28.50 -18.07 12.19
CA MET A 311 28.46 -17.10 11.09
C MET A 311 27.22 -16.19 11.14
N LEU A 312 26.06 -16.74 11.52
CA LEU A 312 24.81 -15.98 11.65
C LEU A 312 24.90 -14.86 12.71
N PRO A 313 25.44 -15.10 13.92
CA PRO A 313 25.75 -14.02 14.87
C PRO A 313 26.63 -12.91 14.29
N ILE A 314 27.67 -13.24 13.52
CA ILE A 314 28.56 -12.24 12.90
C ILE A 314 27.79 -11.39 11.89
N ILE A 315 26.98 -12.02 11.02
CA ILE A 315 26.13 -11.29 10.06
C ILE A 315 25.15 -10.37 10.78
N LEU A 316 24.51 -10.86 11.85
CA LEU A 316 23.55 -10.07 12.62
C LEU A 316 24.21 -8.88 13.32
N GLU A 317 25.38 -9.07 13.93
CA GLU A 317 26.14 -7.99 14.56
C GLU A 317 26.57 -6.93 13.54
N ASP A 318 27.04 -7.33 12.36
CA ASP A 318 27.39 -6.43 11.27
C ASP A 318 26.18 -5.61 10.81
N LEU A 319 25.03 -6.25 10.63
CA LEU A 319 23.78 -5.58 10.22
C LEU A 319 23.27 -4.61 11.28
N ILE A 320 23.30 -5.01 12.56
CA ILE A 320 22.87 -4.16 13.68
C ILE A 320 23.84 -2.98 13.85
N GLY A 321 25.15 -3.22 13.74
CA GLY A 321 26.18 -2.19 13.79
C GLY A 321 26.04 -1.17 12.66
N ALA A 322 25.87 -1.65 11.43
CA ALA A 322 25.60 -0.80 10.26
C ALA A 322 24.31 0.02 10.44
N ARG A 323 23.26 -0.56 11.05
CA ARG A 323 21.99 0.15 11.31
C ARG A 323 22.16 1.23 12.36
N LYS A 324 22.89 0.95 13.44
CA LYS A 324 23.21 1.96 14.47
C LYS A 324 23.98 3.13 13.87
N LYS A 325 24.95 2.84 13.00
CA LYS A 325 25.71 3.88 12.28
C LYS A 325 24.80 4.71 11.36
N ALA A 326 23.99 4.08 10.51
CA ALA A 326 23.05 4.77 9.63
C ALA A 326 22.09 5.69 10.42
N ASN A 327 21.57 5.24 11.56
CA ASN A 327 20.77 6.05 12.46
C ASN A 327 21.53 7.23 13.09
N ALA A 328 22.81 7.05 13.41
CA ALA A 328 23.64 8.12 13.96
C ALA A 328 23.94 9.19 12.90
N ASP A 329 24.22 8.77 11.67
CA ASP A 329 24.44 9.65 10.52
C ASP A 329 23.14 10.39 10.16
N LEU A 330 22.00 9.69 10.17
CA LEU A 330 20.67 10.26 9.92
C LEU A 330 20.31 11.41 10.89
N LYS A 331 20.78 11.35 12.13
CA LYS A 331 20.57 12.40 13.13
C LYS A 331 21.38 13.67 12.85
N LYS A 332 22.52 13.55 12.17
CA LYS A 332 23.44 14.66 11.88
C LYS A 332 23.15 15.33 10.54
N GLU A 333 22.59 14.57 9.60
CA GLU A 333 22.38 15.03 8.23
C GLU A 333 21.19 16.01 8.11
N THR A 334 21.43 17.12 7.42
CA THR A 334 20.44 18.17 7.17
C THR A 334 19.87 18.13 5.76
N ASP A 335 20.63 17.62 4.78
CA ASP A 335 20.17 17.53 3.39
C ASP A 335 19.01 16.52 3.25
N PRO A 336 17.83 16.95 2.74
CA PRO A 336 16.68 16.07 2.58
C PRO A 336 16.96 14.81 1.76
N PHE A 337 17.77 14.91 0.70
CA PHE A 337 18.06 13.77 -0.17
C PHE A 337 19.00 12.77 0.51
N LYS A 338 20.11 13.22 1.10
CA LYS A 338 20.99 12.32 1.88
C LYS A 338 20.27 11.71 3.07
N ARG A 339 19.39 12.45 3.73
CA ARG A 339 18.57 11.95 4.84
C ARG A 339 17.63 10.83 4.36
N ALA A 340 17.02 10.97 3.19
CA ALA A 340 16.23 9.92 2.55
C ALA A 340 17.04 8.64 2.29
N VAL A 341 18.25 8.79 1.75
CA VAL A 341 19.15 7.65 1.49
C VAL A 341 19.53 6.94 2.79
N LEU A 342 19.84 7.69 3.85
CA LEU A 342 20.20 7.13 5.16
C LEU A 342 19.01 6.43 5.84
N ASP A 343 17.80 6.98 5.69
CA ASP A 343 16.56 6.37 6.19
C ASP A 343 16.26 5.06 5.45
N GLY A 344 16.35 5.08 4.11
CA GLY A 344 16.21 3.88 3.28
C GLY A 344 17.24 2.80 3.63
N ARG A 345 18.49 3.18 3.88
CA ARG A 345 19.55 2.27 4.35
C ARG A 345 19.23 1.70 5.73
N GLN A 346 18.70 2.49 6.65
CA GLN A 346 18.27 2.02 7.97
C GLN A 346 17.14 1.00 7.87
N LEU A 347 16.14 1.25 7.01
CA LEU A 347 15.01 0.35 6.79
C LEU A 347 15.49 -0.95 6.12
N ALA A 348 16.39 -0.86 5.15
CA ALA A 348 17.03 -2.01 4.51
C ALA A 348 17.75 -2.95 5.48
N LEU A 349 18.37 -2.38 6.52
CA LEU A 349 19.07 -3.13 7.56
C LEU A 349 18.12 -3.74 8.60
N LYS A 350 16.83 -3.38 8.60
CA LYS A 350 15.80 -3.98 9.44
C LYS A 350 15.30 -5.26 8.75
N VAL A 351 15.98 -6.38 9.01
CA VAL A 351 15.70 -7.67 8.35
C VAL A 351 14.35 -8.30 8.73
N CYS A 352 13.67 -7.81 9.78
CA CYS A 352 12.39 -8.34 10.23
C CYS A 352 11.35 -7.23 10.46
N ASP A 353 10.16 -7.41 9.87
CA ASP A 353 8.98 -6.59 10.17
C ASP A 353 8.39 -6.95 11.53
N CYS A 354 7.88 -5.94 12.23
CA CYS A 354 7.14 -6.13 13.47
C CYS A 354 5.67 -6.42 13.10
N VAL A 355 5.15 -7.56 13.55
CA VAL A 355 3.72 -7.88 13.42
C VAL A 355 3.03 -7.40 14.68
N SER A 356 2.11 -6.44 14.55
CA SER A 356 1.25 -5.98 15.64
C SER A 356 0.19 -7.02 15.97
N TYR A 357 0.02 -7.34 17.25
CA TYR A 357 -1.00 -8.30 17.72
C TYR A 357 -1.58 -7.85 19.07
N VAL A 358 -2.77 -8.33 19.39
CA VAL A 358 -3.41 -8.20 20.70
C VAL A 358 -3.79 -9.58 21.23
N ILE A 359 -3.80 -9.74 22.57
CA ILE A 359 -4.16 -11.00 23.22
C ILE A 359 -5.66 -11.01 23.55
N ILE A 360 -6.41 -11.86 22.87
CA ILE A 360 -7.85 -12.05 23.06
C ILE A 360 -8.16 -13.05 24.17
N LYS A 361 -9.39 -12.99 24.69
CA LYS A 361 -9.89 -13.93 25.69
C LYS A 361 -10.16 -15.29 25.03
N GLY A 362 -9.33 -16.29 25.34
CA GLY A 362 -9.44 -17.66 24.85
C GLY A 362 -10.15 -18.62 25.81
N THR A 363 -10.13 -19.92 25.48
CA THR A 363 -10.53 -21.00 26.38
C THR A 363 -9.60 -21.07 27.60
N LYS A 364 -10.09 -21.68 28.69
CA LYS A 364 -9.29 -21.90 29.90
C LYS A 364 -8.06 -22.73 29.51
N ASP A 365 -6.88 -22.24 29.88
CA ASP A 365 -5.56 -22.83 29.60
C ASP A 365 -5.06 -22.80 28.15
N ALA A 366 -5.69 -22.01 27.27
CA ALA A 366 -5.14 -21.75 25.93
C ALA A 366 -3.79 -21.02 25.99
N VAL A 367 -2.83 -21.54 25.20
CA VAL A 367 -1.47 -20.99 25.10
C VAL A 367 -1.49 -19.59 24.46
N ALA A 368 -0.60 -18.71 24.90
CA ALA A 368 -0.63 -17.29 24.54
C ALA A 368 -0.53 -17.02 23.03
N TYR A 369 0.13 -17.89 22.27
CA TYR A 369 0.25 -17.73 20.82
C TYR A 369 -1.05 -18.07 20.05
N GLU A 370 -1.93 -18.90 20.61
CA GLU A 370 -3.26 -19.19 20.03
C GLU A 370 -4.26 -18.05 20.30
N LYS A 371 -3.95 -17.19 21.26
CA LYS A 371 -4.76 -16.03 21.65
C LYS A 371 -4.31 -14.73 20.97
N ALA A 372 -3.28 -14.77 20.14
CA ALA A 372 -2.76 -13.59 19.46
C ALA A 372 -3.57 -13.32 18.19
N GLU A 373 -4.17 -12.14 18.09
CA GLU A 373 -5.00 -11.74 16.95
C GLU A 373 -4.65 -10.35 16.41
N ASP A 374 -5.07 -10.09 15.18
CA ASP A 374 -4.88 -8.81 14.51
C ASP A 374 -5.79 -7.72 15.14
N PRO A 375 -5.25 -6.52 15.49
CA PRO A 375 -6.04 -5.46 16.11
C PRO A 375 -7.26 -5.00 15.29
N LEU A 376 -7.18 -4.99 13.96
CA LEU A 376 -8.33 -4.64 13.11
C LEU A 376 -9.38 -5.73 13.13
N TYR A 377 -8.96 -6.99 13.09
CA TYR A 377 -9.87 -8.13 13.18
C TYR A 377 -10.63 -8.13 14.52
N VAL A 378 -9.94 -7.88 15.63
CA VAL A 378 -10.56 -7.75 16.96
C VAL A 378 -11.56 -6.60 17.02
N LEU A 379 -11.24 -5.45 16.41
CA LEU A 379 -12.11 -4.28 16.38
C LEU A 379 -13.38 -4.52 15.54
N ASP A 380 -13.24 -5.12 14.37
CA ASP A 380 -14.34 -5.36 13.44
C ASP A 380 -15.26 -6.48 13.96
N MET A 381 -14.69 -7.54 14.52
CA MET A 381 -15.44 -8.68 15.08
C MET A 381 -15.89 -8.48 16.54
N ASN A 382 -15.45 -7.41 17.19
CA ASN A 382 -15.72 -7.10 18.60
C ASN A 382 -15.34 -8.27 19.55
N ILE A 383 -14.13 -8.78 19.38
CA ILE A 383 -13.62 -9.92 20.16
C ILE A 383 -13.15 -9.41 21.54
N PRO A 384 -13.54 -10.05 22.65
CA PRO A 384 -13.13 -9.62 23.98
C PRO A 384 -11.61 -9.78 24.19
N ILE A 385 -10.98 -8.74 24.75
CA ILE A 385 -9.56 -8.71 25.09
C ILE A 385 -9.34 -9.40 26.46
N ASP A 386 -8.24 -10.13 26.62
CA ASP A 386 -7.87 -10.76 27.89
C ASP A 386 -7.28 -9.74 28.87
N THR A 387 -8.14 -8.98 29.54
CA THR A 387 -7.72 -7.94 30.50
C THR A 387 -6.88 -8.49 31.64
N LYS A 388 -7.09 -9.76 32.02
CA LYS A 388 -6.35 -10.43 33.09
C LYS A 388 -4.90 -10.66 32.66
N TYR A 389 -4.68 -11.14 31.44
CA TYR A 389 -3.34 -11.27 30.87
C TYR A 389 -2.58 -9.94 30.86
N TYR A 390 -3.19 -8.84 30.40
CA TYR A 390 -2.51 -7.53 30.39
C TYR A 390 -2.20 -7.02 31.81
N LEU A 391 -3.13 -7.23 32.76
CA LEU A 391 -2.93 -6.83 34.14
C LEU A 391 -1.76 -7.60 34.79
N GLU A 392 -1.76 -8.93 34.68
CA GLU A 392 -0.81 -9.81 35.38
C GLU A 392 0.55 -9.91 34.66
N ASN A 393 0.56 -10.04 33.34
CA ASN A 393 1.81 -10.28 32.59
C ASN A 393 2.51 -9.00 32.15
N GLN A 394 1.77 -7.93 31.83
CA GLN A 394 2.32 -6.70 31.24
C GLN A 394 2.46 -5.57 32.26
N LEU A 395 1.44 -5.36 33.11
CA LEU A 395 1.42 -4.23 34.05
C LEU A 395 1.95 -4.58 35.44
N ALA A 396 1.59 -5.74 35.99
CA ALA A 396 1.94 -6.08 37.37
C ALA A 396 3.46 -6.11 37.59
N ASN A 397 4.21 -6.83 36.73
CA ASN A 397 5.66 -7.00 36.95
C ASN A 397 6.43 -5.66 36.95
N PRO A 398 6.26 -4.75 35.96
CA PRO A 398 6.91 -3.43 36.00
C PRO A 398 6.49 -2.58 37.20
N LEU A 399 5.20 -2.57 37.55
CA LEU A 399 4.69 -1.80 38.68
C LEU A 399 5.26 -2.30 40.01
N MET A 400 5.32 -3.62 40.19
CA MET A 400 5.95 -4.24 41.35
C MET A 400 7.43 -3.87 41.45
N CYS A 401 8.17 -3.86 40.33
CA CYS A 401 9.59 -3.45 40.33
C CYS A 401 9.79 -1.99 40.77
N ILE A 402 8.90 -1.08 40.36
CA ILE A 402 9.02 0.35 40.68
C ILE A 402 8.63 0.63 42.14
N PHE A 403 7.55 0.04 42.63
CA PHE A 403 6.96 0.39 43.92
C PHE A 403 7.46 -0.47 45.08
N LYS A 404 7.96 -1.69 44.83
CA LYS A 404 8.50 -2.57 45.88
C LYS A 404 9.63 -1.94 46.71
N PRO A 405 10.60 -1.20 46.13
CA PRO A 405 11.64 -0.51 46.90
C PRO A 405 11.11 0.61 47.81
N ILE A 406 9.94 1.19 47.47
CA ILE A 406 9.38 2.36 48.16
C ILE A 406 8.37 1.94 49.23
N LEU A 407 7.51 0.97 48.93
CA LEU A 407 6.33 0.62 49.72
C LEU A 407 6.42 -0.77 50.40
N GLY A 408 7.46 -1.56 50.12
CA GLY A 408 7.66 -2.89 50.71
C GLY A 408 6.74 -4.00 50.17
N VAL A 409 6.50 -5.05 50.97
CA VAL A 409 5.95 -6.36 50.53
C VAL A 409 4.43 -6.36 50.28
N LYS A 410 3.68 -5.35 50.73
CA LYS A 410 2.20 -5.31 50.69
C LYS A 410 1.60 -4.84 49.35
N LEU A 411 2.30 -5.00 48.23
CA LEU A 411 1.86 -4.43 46.96
C LEU A 411 0.92 -5.34 46.13
N SER A 412 0.94 -6.65 46.40
CA SER A 412 0.08 -7.61 45.70
C SER A 412 -1.42 -7.39 45.97
N SER A 413 -1.78 -6.81 47.12
CA SER A 413 -3.15 -6.43 47.45
C SER A 413 -3.67 -5.21 46.67
N LEU A 414 -2.78 -4.40 46.09
CA LEU A 414 -3.13 -3.19 45.33
C LEU A 414 -3.73 -3.53 43.96
N LEU A 415 -3.31 -4.65 43.37
CA LEU A 415 -3.86 -5.20 42.13
C LEU A 415 -4.95 -6.27 42.37
N ALA A 416 -5.05 -6.79 43.61
CA ALA A 416 -5.96 -7.88 43.98
C ALA A 416 -7.17 -7.44 44.85
N GLY A 417 -7.26 -6.17 45.25
CA GLY A 417 -8.28 -5.68 46.17
C GLY A 417 -9.71 -5.61 45.59
N ASP A 418 -10.70 -5.79 46.47
CA ASP A 418 -12.14 -5.79 46.11
C ASP A 418 -12.64 -4.46 45.52
N HIS A 419 -11.93 -3.36 45.76
CA HIS A 419 -12.27 -2.02 45.28
C HIS A 419 -11.92 -1.77 43.79
N VAL A 420 -11.23 -2.71 43.11
CA VAL A 420 -10.76 -2.54 41.72
C VAL A 420 -11.40 -3.54 40.72
N ARG A 421 -12.19 -4.52 41.18
CA ARG A 421 -12.77 -5.60 40.35
C ARG A 421 -14.11 -5.26 39.71
N THR A 422 -14.22 -4.10 39.06
CA THR A 422 -15.34 -3.88 38.13
C THR A 422 -14.99 -4.47 36.77
N ILE A 423 -15.30 -5.75 36.56
CA ILE A 423 -15.09 -6.40 35.26
C ILE A 423 -16.27 -6.03 34.34
N SER A 424 -16.03 -5.14 33.39
CA SER A 424 -16.94 -4.93 32.27
C SER A 424 -16.50 -5.79 31.10
N VAL A 425 -17.22 -6.89 30.84
CA VAL A 425 -17.00 -7.70 29.64
C VAL A 425 -17.97 -7.23 28.57
N ALA A 426 -17.46 -6.66 27.48
CA ALA A 426 -18.27 -6.39 26.31
C ALA A 426 -18.81 -7.71 25.76
N ALA A 427 -20.13 -7.78 25.54
CA ALA A 427 -20.72 -8.92 24.87
C ALA A 427 -20.27 -8.91 23.39
N PRO A 428 -19.78 -10.04 22.84
CA PRO A 428 -19.37 -10.08 21.45
C PRO A 428 -20.56 -9.78 20.53
N THR A 429 -20.32 -8.98 19.49
CA THR A 429 -21.34 -8.67 18.47
C THR A 429 -21.51 -9.83 17.49
N SER A 430 -20.55 -10.75 17.42
CA SER A 430 -20.54 -11.83 16.45
C SER A 430 -21.67 -12.83 16.72
N MET A 431 -22.68 -12.80 15.85
CA MET A 431 -23.75 -13.79 15.77
C MET A 431 -23.23 -15.12 15.17
N ARG A 432 -22.21 -15.72 15.77
CA ARG A 432 -21.66 -17.04 15.37
C ARG A 432 -21.78 -18.04 16.52
N GLY A 433 -22.10 -19.29 16.18
CA GLY A 433 -22.26 -20.39 17.15
C GLY A 433 -23.47 -20.21 18.07
N LEU A 434 -23.35 -20.66 19.33
CA LEU A 434 -24.43 -20.62 20.33
C LEU A 434 -25.02 -19.22 20.56
N MET A 435 -24.22 -18.15 20.41
CA MET A 435 -24.66 -16.76 20.62
C MET A 435 -25.72 -16.28 19.61
N LYS A 436 -25.90 -16.97 18.47
CA LYS A 436 -26.96 -16.65 17.49
C LYS A 436 -28.36 -17.02 18.00
N PHE A 437 -28.47 -17.99 18.91
CA PHE A 437 -29.74 -18.48 19.46
C PHE A 437 -30.07 -17.87 20.83
N ALA A 438 -29.21 -16.98 21.34
CA ALA A 438 -29.41 -16.35 22.63
C ALA A 438 -30.51 -15.28 22.55
N VAL A 439 -31.62 -15.51 23.25
CA VAL A 439 -32.68 -14.52 23.44
C VAL A 439 -32.21 -13.51 24.49
N ARG A 440 -32.15 -12.22 24.12
CA ARG A 440 -31.80 -11.15 25.06
C ARG A 440 -33.01 -10.80 25.92
N THR A 441 -32.95 -11.12 27.20
CA THR A 441 -33.91 -10.63 28.19
C THR A 441 -33.51 -9.23 28.63
N ALA A 442 -34.41 -8.25 28.52
CA ALA A 442 -34.17 -6.90 29.01
C ALA A 442 -34.01 -6.92 30.54
N THR A 443 -33.08 -6.13 31.07
CA THR A 443 -32.86 -6.00 32.52
C THR A 443 -33.08 -4.56 32.97
N CYS A 444 -33.53 -4.40 34.22
CA CYS A 444 -33.71 -3.10 34.86
C CYS A 444 -32.38 -2.35 34.95
N LEU A 445 -32.34 -1.09 34.51
CA LEU A 445 -31.11 -0.27 34.55
C LEU A 445 -30.65 0.08 35.97
N GLY A 446 -31.56 0.06 36.95
CA GLY A 446 -31.25 0.31 38.36
C GLY A 446 -30.74 -0.92 39.12
N CYS A 447 -31.50 -2.01 39.09
CA CYS A 447 -31.24 -3.20 39.94
C CYS A 447 -30.85 -4.47 39.18
N ARG A 448 -30.78 -4.43 37.84
CA ARG A 448 -30.45 -5.55 36.95
C ARG A 448 -31.42 -6.75 36.98
N THR A 449 -32.57 -6.62 37.66
CA THR A 449 -33.63 -7.64 37.62
C THR A 449 -34.16 -7.81 36.20
N PRO A 450 -34.38 -9.05 35.70
CA PRO A 450 -34.98 -9.29 34.40
C PRO A 450 -36.38 -8.67 34.31
N LEU A 451 -36.70 -8.06 33.18
CA LEU A 451 -38.00 -7.44 32.92
C LEU A 451 -38.85 -8.34 32.01
N PRO A 452 -40.19 -8.33 32.18
CA PRO A 452 -41.12 -8.94 31.23
C PRO A 452 -41.04 -8.23 29.85
N LYS A 453 -41.63 -8.84 28.81
CA LYS A 453 -41.47 -8.45 27.40
C LYS A 453 -41.91 -7.01 27.06
N ASP A 454 -42.60 -6.31 27.96
CA ASP A 454 -42.98 -4.91 27.78
C ASP A 454 -41.82 -3.99 28.20
N GLU A 455 -41.37 -3.19 27.23
CA GLU A 455 -40.02 -2.61 27.13
C GLU A 455 -39.79 -1.39 28.04
N THR A 456 -40.00 -1.51 29.34
CA THR A 456 -39.66 -0.42 30.27
C THR A 456 -38.15 -0.39 30.59
N ALA A 457 -37.63 0.81 30.87
CA ALA A 457 -36.24 0.99 31.29
C ALA A 457 -35.97 0.48 32.73
N VAL A 458 -36.96 0.54 33.60
CA VAL A 458 -36.84 0.27 35.04
C VAL A 458 -37.98 -0.61 35.57
N CYS A 459 -37.68 -1.44 36.57
CA CYS A 459 -38.71 -2.22 37.28
C CYS A 459 -39.57 -1.32 38.17
N ILE A 460 -40.70 -1.87 38.64
CA ILE A 460 -41.65 -1.17 39.52
C ILE A 460 -40.95 -0.59 40.77
N ASN A 461 -40.03 -1.35 41.38
CA ASN A 461 -39.28 -0.91 42.57
C ASN A 461 -38.27 0.21 42.29
N CYS A 462 -37.77 0.33 41.06
CA CYS A 462 -36.81 1.37 40.66
C CYS A 462 -37.46 2.59 40.01
N ARG A 463 -38.79 2.58 39.81
CA ARG A 463 -39.55 3.70 39.24
C ARG A 463 -39.35 5.03 39.99
N PRO A 464 -39.25 5.08 41.33
CA PRO A 464 -38.98 6.35 42.04
C PRO A 464 -37.63 6.97 41.69
N LYS A 465 -36.64 6.16 41.28
CA LYS A 465 -35.28 6.60 40.90
C LYS A 465 -35.12 6.82 39.39
N MET A 466 -36.23 6.83 38.64
CA MET A 466 -36.18 6.91 37.18
C MET A 466 -35.55 8.20 36.68
N VAL A 467 -35.85 9.33 37.32
CA VAL A 467 -35.31 10.65 36.94
C VAL A 467 -33.78 10.68 37.10
N ASP A 468 -33.27 10.20 38.24
CA ASP A 468 -31.82 10.13 38.50
C ASP A 468 -31.11 9.21 37.51
N LEU A 469 -31.71 8.05 37.20
CA LEU A 469 -31.16 7.10 36.23
C LEU A 469 -31.16 7.69 34.81
N TYR A 470 -32.25 8.36 34.42
CA TYR A 470 -32.35 9.05 33.13
C TYR A 470 -31.28 10.13 33.00
N GLN A 471 -31.14 11.01 34.00
CA GLN A 471 -30.15 12.07 33.99
C GLN A 471 -28.72 11.53 33.91
N LYS A 472 -28.43 10.41 34.60
CA LYS A 472 -27.13 9.74 34.53
C LYS A 472 -26.83 9.19 33.13
N HIS A 473 -27.80 8.54 32.49
CA HIS A 473 -27.63 8.00 31.14
C HIS A 473 -27.58 9.10 30.07
N LEU A 474 -28.35 10.17 30.23
CA LEU A 474 -28.32 11.35 29.38
C LEU A 474 -26.95 12.03 29.41
N ASN A 475 -26.41 12.30 30.61
CA ASN A 475 -25.08 12.89 30.76
C ASN A 475 -23.97 12.04 30.11
N ASN A 476 -24.07 10.71 30.21
CA ASN A 476 -23.13 9.80 29.55
C ASN A 476 -23.26 9.86 28.01
N MET A 477 -24.49 9.91 27.48
CA MET A 477 -24.72 10.08 26.04
C MET A 477 -24.14 11.40 25.53
N THR A 478 -24.42 12.51 26.22
CA THR A 478 -23.89 13.84 25.86
C THR A 478 -22.35 13.87 25.83
N GLN A 479 -21.68 13.24 26.80
CA GLN A 479 -20.21 13.14 26.80
C GLN A 479 -19.68 12.32 25.61
N LEU A 480 -20.38 11.25 25.23
CA LEU A 480 -20.03 10.44 24.06
C LEU A 480 -20.25 11.21 22.75
N GLU A 481 -21.32 11.99 22.64
CA GLU A 481 -21.61 12.84 21.47
C GLU A 481 -20.55 13.93 21.28
N GLU A 482 -20.18 14.64 22.35
CA GLU A 482 -19.13 15.66 22.28
C GLU A 482 -17.81 15.04 21.84
N LYS A 483 -17.44 13.89 22.44
CA LYS A 483 -16.22 13.17 22.11
C LYS A 483 -16.22 12.66 20.67
N TYR A 484 -17.35 12.13 20.20
CA TYR A 484 -17.52 11.68 18.82
C TYR A 484 -17.32 12.84 17.85
N SER A 485 -17.99 13.96 18.09
CA SER A 485 -17.94 15.17 17.26
C SER A 485 -16.52 15.72 17.15
N ARG A 486 -15.78 15.79 18.27
CA ARG A 486 -14.39 16.24 18.30
C ARG A 486 -13.46 15.34 17.48
N LEU A 487 -13.57 14.02 17.66
CA LEU A 487 -12.73 13.05 16.95
C LEU A 487 -13.04 13.03 15.46
N TRP A 488 -14.32 13.08 15.08
CA TRP A 488 -14.75 13.07 13.68
C TRP A 488 -14.29 14.33 12.94
N THR A 489 -14.47 15.50 13.56
CA THR A 489 -13.99 16.78 13.00
C THR A 489 -12.47 16.79 12.82
N GLN A 490 -11.73 16.20 13.77
CA GLN A 490 -10.28 16.06 13.64
C GLN A 490 -9.89 15.15 12.46
N CYS A 491 -10.64 14.08 12.22
CA CYS A 491 -10.41 13.22 11.06
C CYS A 491 -10.71 13.95 9.73
N GLN A 492 -11.78 14.75 9.66
CA GLN A 492 -12.09 15.57 8.47
C GLN A 492 -10.99 16.61 8.18
N ARG A 493 -10.49 17.28 9.21
CA ARG A 493 -9.35 18.20 9.10
C ARG A 493 -8.09 17.50 8.62
N CYS A 494 -7.82 16.29 9.16
CA CYS A 494 -6.68 15.47 8.74
C CYS A 494 -6.78 15.04 7.27
N GLN A 495 -7.99 14.71 6.80
CA GLN A 495 -8.25 14.37 5.39
C GLN A 495 -8.13 15.58 4.46
N GLY A 496 -8.36 16.79 4.96
CA GLY A 496 -8.34 18.02 4.16
C GLY A 496 -9.60 18.24 3.32
N SER A 497 -10.68 17.48 3.58
CA SER A 497 -11.96 17.59 2.88
C SER A 497 -13.11 17.53 3.88
N LEU A 498 -14.07 18.46 3.74
CA LEU A 498 -15.29 18.52 4.55
C LEU A 498 -16.50 17.86 3.87
N HIS A 499 -16.46 17.73 2.55
CA HIS A 499 -17.59 17.27 1.74
C HIS A 499 -17.51 15.79 1.34
N GLN A 500 -16.40 15.14 1.65
CA GLN A 500 -16.17 13.73 1.32
C GLN A 500 -16.16 12.87 2.59
N ASP A 501 -16.52 11.61 2.43
CA ASP A 501 -16.48 10.65 3.53
C ASP A 501 -15.04 10.42 4.02
N VAL A 502 -14.91 10.33 5.35
CA VAL A 502 -13.63 10.03 6.01
C VAL A 502 -13.33 8.53 5.91
N LEU A 503 -12.52 8.15 4.93
CA LEU A 503 -12.05 6.77 4.72
C LEU A 503 -10.61 6.58 5.22
N CYS A 504 -10.42 6.60 6.54
CA CYS A 504 -9.11 6.41 7.18
C CYS A 504 -8.86 4.94 7.56
N SER A 505 -7.63 4.44 7.33
CA SER A 505 -7.18 3.09 7.75
C SER A 505 -5.82 3.12 8.47
N ALA A 506 -5.41 4.28 8.97
CA ALA A 506 -4.12 4.44 9.63
C ALA A 506 -4.10 3.70 10.98
N GLN A 507 -3.56 2.47 10.99
CA GLN A 507 -3.46 1.63 12.18
C GLN A 507 -2.59 2.23 13.29
N ASP A 508 -1.63 3.08 12.92
CA ASP A 508 -0.75 3.75 13.88
C ASP A 508 -1.32 5.09 14.38
N CYS A 509 -2.49 5.50 13.87
CA CYS A 509 -3.14 6.73 14.32
C CYS A 509 -3.82 6.48 15.68
N PRO A 510 -3.48 7.27 16.72
CA PRO A 510 -4.11 7.12 18.04
C PRO A 510 -5.62 7.38 18.00
N ILE A 511 -6.10 8.18 17.04
CA ILE A 511 -7.52 8.53 16.89
C ILE A 511 -8.31 7.40 16.24
N PHE A 512 -7.71 6.59 15.37
CA PHE A 512 -8.41 5.63 14.53
C PHE A 512 -9.26 4.63 15.32
N TYR A 513 -8.66 3.96 16.32
CA TYR A 513 -9.39 3.01 17.18
C TYR A 513 -10.37 3.70 18.13
N ILE A 514 -9.99 4.88 18.65
CA ILE A 514 -10.82 5.63 19.60
C ILE A 514 -12.11 6.10 18.92
N HIS A 515 -12.01 6.63 17.70
CA HIS A 515 -13.16 7.08 16.93
C HIS A 515 -14.15 5.92 16.67
N LYS A 516 -13.68 4.78 16.13
CA LYS A 516 -14.53 3.60 15.90
C LYS A 516 -15.17 3.07 17.18
N LYS A 517 -14.45 3.09 18.30
CA LYS A 517 -14.98 2.70 19.61
C LYS A 517 -16.09 3.64 20.08
N VAL A 518 -15.82 4.96 20.09
CA VAL A 518 -16.79 5.96 20.56
C VAL A 518 -18.06 5.93 19.71
N GLN A 519 -17.96 5.68 18.40
CA GLN A 519 -19.11 5.49 17.53
C GLN A 519 -20.00 4.30 17.98
N LYS A 520 -19.40 3.16 18.34
CA LYS A 520 -20.13 2.00 18.87
C LYS A 520 -20.75 2.30 20.24
N ASP A 521 -19.96 2.88 21.14
CA ASP A 521 -20.40 3.23 22.51
C ASP A 521 -21.59 4.22 22.46
N LEU A 522 -21.56 5.20 21.54
CA LEU A 522 -22.65 6.16 21.32
C LEU A 522 -23.92 5.47 20.81
N ASN A 523 -23.80 4.55 19.84
CA ASN A 523 -24.95 3.80 19.33
C ASN A 523 -25.61 2.93 20.41
N ASP A 524 -24.82 2.33 21.30
CA ASP A 524 -25.34 1.52 22.40
C ASP A 524 -25.94 2.39 23.52
N ALA A 525 -25.38 3.57 23.78
CA ALA A 525 -25.97 4.57 24.67
C ALA A 525 -27.31 5.09 24.15
N SER A 526 -27.41 5.40 22.85
CA SER A 526 -28.66 5.81 22.20
C SER A 526 -29.76 4.76 22.35
N LYS A 527 -29.46 3.48 22.06
CA LYS A 527 -30.42 2.38 22.27
C LYS A 527 -30.86 2.22 23.73
N THR A 528 -30.00 2.59 24.67
CA THR A 528 -30.34 2.56 26.10
C THR A 528 -31.29 3.71 26.45
N MET A 529 -31.10 4.88 25.85
CA MET A 529 -31.98 6.04 26.01
C MET A 529 -33.37 5.80 25.41
N ASP A 530 -33.47 5.10 24.27
CA ASP A 530 -34.75 4.73 23.65
C ASP A 530 -35.68 3.96 24.59
N ARG A 531 -35.12 3.21 25.56
CA ARG A 531 -35.89 2.46 26.56
C ARG A 531 -36.63 3.35 27.55
N PHE A 532 -36.20 4.59 27.74
CA PHE A 532 -36.87 5.56 28.60
C PHE A 532 -38.01 6.29 27.87
N VAL A 533 -37.99 6.31 26.53
CA VAL A 533 -39.01 6.95 25.69
C VAL A 533 -40.28 6.08 25.57
N ARG A 534 -40.15 4.76 25.74
CA ARG A 534 -41.27 3.79 25.66
C ARG A 534 -42.05 3.62 26.98
N VAL A 535 -41.98 4.58 27.91
CA VAL A 535 -42.58 4.52 29.26
C VAL A 535 -43.95 5.18 29.31
#